data_AF-A0A935E8H1-F1
#
_entry.id   AF-A0A935E8H1-F1
#
_cell.length_a   1.000
_cell.length_b   1.000
_cell.length_c   1.000
_cell.angle_alpha   90.00
_cell.angle_beta   90.00
_cell.angle_gamma   90.00
#
_symmetry.space_group_name_H-M   'P 1'
#
loop_
_entity.id
_entity.type
_entity.pdbx_description
1 polymer ?
#
loop_
_entity_poly.entity_id
_entity_poly.type
_entity_poly.pdbx_seq_one_letter_code
_entity_poly.pdbx_strand_id
1 'polypeptide(L)'
;MDGTTADSRTDCTKYPTVWAEAAERFHPNVVLFAFGRSVAVNVEVAPGTFAKACDRRYDRYLRAQLDVGLHTAAALGVEVVVMTAPYYRGVIGPEGYPDDGTDCLNDVLRQAVKAEPKAHLVDLAAWLCPKRKCRRQIGGIEARPDGQHFDEAVAPAVLEWILDTGVGSWHTTEGATGAAAGGAAAAPSTSTAGSERATP
;
A
#
# COMPACT_ATOMS: atom_id res chain seq x y z
N MET A 1 -10.01 26.61 16.19
CA MET A 1 -9.05 26.72 15.08
C MET A 1 -9.34 28.03 14.38
N ASP A 2 -8.32 28.86 14.19
CA ASP A 2 -8.37 30.25 13.71
C ASP A 2 -8.54 30.40 12.19
N GLY A 3 -8.74 29.29 11.47
CA GLY A 3 -9.05 29.32 10.03
C GLY A 3 -7.85 29.60 9.13
N THR A 4 -6.63 29.45 9.64
CA THR A 4 -5.42 29.59 8.82
C THR A 4 -5.26 28.40 7.87
N THR A 5 -5.06 28.68 6.57
CA THR A 5 -4.68 27.65 5.59
C THR A 5 -3.27 27.19 5.93
N ALA A 6 -3.12 25.90 6.23
CA ALA A 6 -1.80 25.29 6.21
C ALA A 6 -1.43 25.11 4.74
N ASP A 7 -0.39 25.80 4.28
CA ASP A 7 0.10 25.67 2.91
C ASP A 7 0.46 24.19 2.70
N SER A 8 -0.22 23.51 1.77
CA SER A 8 0.26 22.22 1.30
C SER A 8 1.65 22.50 0.76
N ARG A 9 2.68 21.88 1.33
CA ARG A 9 4.06 22.07 0.85
C ARG A 9 4.05 22.05 -0.68
N THR A 10 4.76 22.98 -1.32
CA THR A 10 4.76 23.15 -2.79
C THR A 10 5.22 21.91 -3.56
N ASP A 11 5.69 20.87 -2.86
CA ASP A 11 6.01 19.54 -3.37
C ASP A 11 4.80 18.60 -3.48
N CYS A 12 3.67 18.88 -2.82
CA CYS A 12 2.49 18.00 -2.80
C CYS A 12 1.87 17.80 -4.19
N THR A 13 1.98 18.77 -5.10
CA THR A 13 1.51 18.63 -6.50
C THR A 13 2.48 17.86 -7.39
N LYS A 14 3.72 17.66 -6.93
CA LYS A 14 4.77 16.92 -7.64
C LYS A 14 4.80 15.44 -7.29
N TYR A 15 3.81 14.95 -6.52
CA TYR A 15 3.75 13.55 -6.11
C TYR A 15 3.88 12.55 -7.27
N PRO A 16 3.34 12.77 -8.49
CA PRO A 16 3.49 11.77 -9.56
C PRO A 16 4.95 11.61 -9.97
N THR A 17 5.70 12.71 -10.04
CA THR A 17 7.15 12.69 -10.33
C THR A 17 7.93 12.05 -9.20
N VAL A 18 7.65 12.44 -7.95
CA VAL A 18 8.31 11.85 -6.76
C VAL A 18 8.08 10.34 -6.68
N TRP A 19 6.88 9.87 -7.01
CA TRP A 19 6.55 8.45 -7.02
C TRP A 19 7.21 7.70 -8.16
N ALA A 20 7.29 8.29 -9.35
CA ALA A 20 8.02 7.71 -10.47
C ALA A 20 9.51 7.54 -10.13
N GLU A 21 10.15 8.56 -9.58
CA GLU A 21 11.55 8.51 -9.12
C GLU A 21 11.76 7.47 -8.01
N ALA A 22 10.82 7.38 -7.05
CA ALA A 22 10.87 6.36 -6.01
C ALA A 22 10.72 4.94 -6.58
N ALA A 23 9.83 4.74 -7.55
CA ALA A 23 9.65 3.45 -8.22
C ALA A 23 10.90 3.02 -8.99
N GLU A 24 11.56 3.95 -9.69
CA GLU A 24 12.83 3.71 -10.36
C GLU A 24 13.95 3.37 -9.36
N ARG A 25 13.96 3.99 -8.18
CA ARG A 25 14.98 3.75 -7.16
C ARG A 25 14.81 2.43 -6.40
N PHE A 26 13.57 2.11 -6.02
CA PHE A 26 13.29 1.00 -5.11
C PHE A 26 12.81 -0.26 -5.81
N HIS A 27 12.43 -0.18 -7.10
CA HIS A 27 11.91 -1.30 -7.90
C HIS A 27 10.87 -2.14 -7.13
N PRO A 28 9.76 -1.54 -6.67
CA PRO A 28 8.81 -2.22 -5.80
C PRO A 28 8.12 -3.39 -6.51
N ASN A 29 7.80 -4.44 -5.77
CA ASN A 29 6.87 -5.48 -6.23
C ASN A 29 5.40 -5.12 -5.92
N VAL A 30 5.19 -4.26 -4.92
CA VAL A 30 3.87 -3.82 -4.44
C VAL A 30 3.89 -2.31 -4.21
N VAL A 31 2.86 -1.60 -4.64
CA VAL A 31 2.58 -0.22 -4.28
C VAL A 31 1.31 -0.16 -3.44
N LEU A 32 1.46 0.27 -2.18
CA LEU A 32 0.35 0.44 -1.24
C LEU A 32 -0.06 1.90 -1.11
N PHE A 33 -1.31 2.20 -1.45
CA PHE A 33 -1.95 3.49 -1.21
C PHE A 33 -2.63 3.46 0.16
N ALA A 34 -2.07 4.24 1.09
CA ALA A 34 -2.54 4.35 2.47
C ALA A 34 -3.25 5.69 2.73
N PHE A 35 -4.51 5.64 3.18
CA PHE A 35 -5.32 6.81 3.49
C PHE A 35 -5.71 6.88 4.97
N GLY A 36 -5.90 8.09 5.47
CA GLY A 36 -6.31 8.36 6.85
C GLY A 36 -7.16 9.62 6.98
N ARG A 37 -7.42 10.06 8.22
CA ARG A 37 -8.30 11.21 8.50
C ARG A 37 -7.91 12.49 7.77
N SER A 38 -6.61 12.74 7.59
CA SER A 38 -6.09 13.96 6.95
C SER A 38 -6.62 14.16 5.53
N VAL A 39 -7.12 13.10 4.89
CA VAL A 39 -7.69 13.19 3.55
C VAL A 39 -9.17 13.56 3.62
N ALA A 40 -9.89 13.18 4.67
CA ALA A 40 -11.33 13.48 4.83
C ALA A 40 -11.66 14.91 5.33
N VAL A 41 -10.67 15.76 5.63
CA VAL A 41 -10.88 17.12 6.13
C VAL A 41 -10.99 18.15 4.99
N ASN A 42 -11.08 19.45 5.31
CA ASN A 42 -11.11 20.52 4.31
C ASN A 42 -9.79 20.54 3.52
N VAL A 43 -9.89 20.32 2.21
CA VAL A 43 -8.81 20.38 1.23
C VAL A 43 -9.17 21.43 0.18
N GLU A 44 -8.17 22.14 -0.31
CA GLU A 44 -8.34 23.06 -1.43
C GLU A 44 -8.49 22.25 -2.74
N VAL A 45 -9.68 22.28 -3.33
CA VAL A 45 -10.03 21.51 -4.54
C VAL A 45 -9.93 22.35 -5.82
N ALA A 46 -9.85 23.66 -5.66
CA ALA A 46 -9.58 24.67 -6.67
C ALA A 46 -9.11 25.96 -5.95
N PRO A 47 -8.43 26.91 -6.62
CA PRO A 47 -7.93 28.12 -5.97
C PRO A 47 -9.00 28.83 -5.11
N GLY A 48 -8.72 28.97 -3.82
CA GLY A 48 -9.62 29.58 -2.83
C GLY A 48 -10.87 28.75 -2.48
N THR A 49 -11.02 27.55 -3.03
CA THR A 49 -12.20 26.69 -2.86
C THR A 49 -11.87 25.47 -2.03
N PHE A 50 -12.36 25.45 -0.80
CA PHE A 50 -12.20 24.32 0.10
C PHE A 50 -13.44 23.43 0.10
N ALA A 51 -13.21 22.12 0.09
CA ALA A 51 -14.23 21.10 0.24
C ALA A 51 -13.65 19.93 1.06
N LYS A 52 -14.52 19.08 1.62
CA LYS A 52 -14.15 17.92 2.42
C LYS A 52 -14.93 16.69 1.98
N ALA A 53 -14.60 15.53 2.53
CA ALA A 53 -15.36 14.31 2.26
C ALA A 53 -16.87 14.51 2.48
N CYS A 54 -17.67 13.84 1.63
CA CYS A 54 -19.12 14.02 1.45
C CYS A 54 -19.55 15.26 0.64
N ASP A 55 -18.61 16.12 0.22
CA ASP A 55 -18.89 17.14 -0.79
C ASP A 55 -18.57 16.60 -2.19
N ARG A 56 -19.53 16.67 -3.12
CA ARG A 56 -19.34 16.18 -4.50
C ARG A 56 -18.17 16.84 -5.24
N ARG A 57 -17.77 18.06 -4.86
CA ARG A 57 -16.59 18.74 -5.42
C ARG A 57 -15.31 18.06 -4.96
N TYR A 58 -15.26 17.71 -3.67
CA TYR A 58 -14.18 16.95 -3.09
C TYR A 58 -14.13 15.54 -3.69
N ASP A 59 -15.26 14.85 -3.82
CA ASP A 59 -15.29 13.49 -4.37
C ASP A 59 -14.74 13.45 -5.80
N ARG A 60 -15.09 14.44 -6.65
CA ARG A 60 -14.53 14.58 -8.00
C ARG A 60 -13.03 14.87 -7.97
N TYR A 61 -12.60 15.78 -7.11
CA TYR A 61 -11.20 16.14 -6.96
C TYR A 61 -10.37 14.92 -6.56
N LEU A 62 -10.77 14.23 -5.48
CA LEU A 62 -10.08 13.05 -4.98
C LEU A 62 -10.09 11.94 -6.04
N ARG A 63 -11.21 11.72 -6.73
CA ARG A 63 -11.30 10.74 -7.81
C ARG A 63 -10.27 11.01 -8.91
N ALA A 64 -10.15 12.26 -9.36
CA ALA A 64 -9.16 12.63 -10.37
C ALA A 64 -7.71 12.39 -9.90
N GLN A 65 -7.41 12.69 -8.63
CA GLN A 65 -6.07 12.39 -8.06
C GLN A 65 -5.80 10.89 -8.00
N LEU A 66 -6.80 10.10 -7.59
CA LEU A 66 -6.69 8.64 -7.53
C LEU A 66 -6.49 8.04 -8.92
N ASP A 67 -7.21 8.52 -9.94
CA ASP A 67 -7.06 8.04 -11.32
C ASP A 67 -5.62 8.24 -11.82
N VAL A 68 -5.02 9.40 -11.57
CA VAL A 68 -3.62 9.66 -11.93
C VAL A 68 -2.66 8.75 -11.16
N GLY A 69 -2.82 8.66 -9.84
CA GLY A 69 -1.94 7.87 -8.98
C GLY A 69 -2.01 6.37 -9.29
N LEU A 70 -3.21 5.81 -9.37
CA LEU A 70 -3.42 4.38 -9.63
C LEU A 70 -2.95 4.01 -11.04
N HIS A 71 -3.24 4.84 -12.05
CA HIS A 71 -2.74 4.58 -13.41
C HIS A 71 -1.19 4.61 -13.47
N THR A 72 -0.56 5.56 -12.78
CA THR A 72 0.90 5.67 -12.70
C THR A 72 1.50 4.42 -12.04
N ALA A 73 0.93 3.96 -10.92
CA ALA A 73 1.40 2.75 -10.24
C ALA A 73 1.16 1.48 -11.10
N ALA A 74 -0.03 1.37 -11.71
CA ALA A 74 -0.40 0.24 -12.56
C ALA A 74 0.48 0.12 -13.84
N ALA A 75 1.02 1.24 -14.32
CA ALA A 75 1.95 1.28 -15.45
C ALA A 75 3.33 0.66 -15.11
N LEU A 76 3.68 0.54 -13.82
CA LEU A 76 4.92 -0.11 -13.39
C LEU A 76 4.88 -1.64 -13.54
N GLY A 77 3.69 -2.23 -13.77
CA GLY A 77 3.52 -3.68 -13.85
C GLY A 77 3.64 -4.39 -12.50
N VAL A 78 3.39 -3.67 -11.41
CA VAL A 78 3.48 -4.13 -10.01
C VAL A 78 2.08 -4.34 -9.43
N GLU A 79 1.99 -5.04 -8.30
CA GLU A 79 0.74 -5.19 -7.56
C GLU A 79 0.35 -3.84 -6.94
N VAL A 80 -0.88 -3.38 -7.18
CA VAL A 80 -1.38 -2.12 -6.61
C VAL A 80 -2.43 -2.43 -5.56
N VAL A 81 -2.18 -2.03 -4.32
CA VAL A 81 -3.11 -2.20 -3.20
C VAL A 81 -3.58 -0.85 -2.72
N VAL A 82 -4.88 -0.71 -2.50
CA VAL A 82 -5.50 0.46 -1.89
C VAL A 82 -6.21 0.01 -0.62
N MET A 83 -5.87 0.61 0.51
CA MET A 83 -6.59 0.34 1.76
C MET A 83 -7.66 1.40 2.02
N THR A 84 -8.82 0.98 2.51
CA THR A 84 -9.80 1.92 3.07
C THR A 84 -9.21 2.62 4.31
N ALA A 85 -9.48 3.91 4.48
CA ALA A 85 -9.10 4.68 5.65
C ALA A 85 -9.83 4.17 6.90
N PRO A 86 -9.10 3.82 7.99
CA PRO A 86 -9.72 3.46 9.25
C PRO A 86 -10.43 4.65 9.90
N TYR A 87 -11.53 4.38 10.61
CA TYR A 87 -12.21 5.44 11.36
C TYR A 87 -11.31 6.05 12.44
N TYR A 88 -11.37 7.37 12.59
CA TYR A 88 -10.68 8.09 13.66
C TYR A 88 -11.41 7.90 14.98
N ARG A 89 -10.68 7.55 16.04
CA ARG A 89 -11.24 7.36 17.39
C ARG A 89 -10.58 8.25 18.43
N GLY A 90 -9.76 9.21 18.00
CA GLY A 90 -9.24 10.23 18.89
C GLY A 90 -10.32 11.25 19.24
N VAL A 91 -10.04 12.06 20.26
CA VAL A 91 -10.96 13.10 20.72
C VAL A 91 -10.53 14.45 20.13
N ILE A 92 -11.34 15.00 19.23
CA ILE A 92 -11.21 16.38 18.76
C ILE A 92 -12.48 17.11 19.18
N GLY A 93 -12.46 17.70 20.38
CA GLY A 93 -13.65 18.32 20.97
C GLY A 93 -14.64 17.31 21.58
N PRO A 94 -15.74 17.80 22.18
CA PRO A 94 -16.65 17.00 23.00
C PRO A 94 -17.44 15.95 22.21
N GLU A 95 -17.66 16.15 20.91
CA GLU A 95 -18.47 15.27 20.06
C GLU A 95 -17.65 14.20 19.33
N GLY A 96 -16.31 14.26 19.41
CA GLY A 96 -15.43 13.39 18.61
C GLY A 96 -15.46 13.73 17.11
N TYR A 97 -14.97 12.81 16.27
CA TYR A 97 -14.99 12.96 14.81
C TYR A 97 -16.13 12.12 14.21
N PRO A 98 -16.97 12.69 13.35
CA PRO A 98 -18.07 11.95 12.74
C PRO A 98 -17.57 10.90 11.73
N ASP A 99 -18.16 9.72 11.76
CA ASP A 99 -17.77 8.59 10.89
C ASP A 99 -18.09 8.82 9.40
N ASP A 100 -19.09 9.64 9.10
CA ASP A 100 -19.59 9.81 7.73
C ASP A 100 -18.51 10.38 6.78
N GLY A 101 -17.61 11.22 7.28
CA GLY A 101 -16.47 11.72 6.49
C GLY A 101 -15.52 10.59 6.07
N THR A 102 -15.29 9.61 6.95
CA THR A 102 -14.52 8.41 6.63
C THR A 102 -15.27 7.51 5.64
N ASP A 103 -16.59 7.40 5.77
CA ASP A 103 -17.40 6.60 4.85
C ASP A 103 -17.40 7.18 3.44
N CYS A 104 -17.66 8.47 3.28
CA CYS A 104 -17.62 9.13 1.98
C CYS A 104 -16.23 9.02 1.32
N LEU A 105 -15.15 9.19 2.11
CA LEU A 105 -13.79 8.95 1.62
C LEU A 105 -13.64 7.52 1.11
N ASN A 106 -14.00 6.52 1.92
CA ASN A 106 -13.86 5.11 1.56
C ASN A 106 -14.71 4.72 0.35
N ASP A 107 -15.86 5.35 0.14
CA ASP A 107 -16.69 5.12 -1.03
C ASP A 107 -16.02 5.63 -2.31
N VAL A 108 -15.32 6.76 -2.27
CA VAL A 108 -14.52 7.24 -3.41
C VAL A 108 -13.35 6.29 -3.69
N LEU A 109 -12.65 5.80 -2.65
CA LEU A 109 -11.58 4.81 -2.79
C LEU A 109 -12.08 3.52 -3.45
N ARG A 110 -13.22 2.98 -2.98
CA ARG A 110 -13.86 1.79 -3.56
C ARG A 110 -14.21 2.00 -5.03
N GLN A 111 -14.77 3.16 -5.37
CA GLN A 111 -15.12 3.49 -6.75
C GLN A 111 -13.89 3.62 -7.65
N ALA A 112 -12.79 4.20 -7.15
CA ALA A 112 -11.52 4.32 -7.88
C ALA A 112 -10.92 2.95 -8.18
N VAL A 113 -10.80 2.09 -7.16
CA VAL A 113 -10.27 0.73 -7.34
C VAL A 113 -11.13 -0.09 -8.30
N LYS A 114 -12.47 -0.01 -8.19
CA LYS A 114 -13.38 -0.73 -9.11
C LYS A 114 -13.15 -0.38 -10.59
N ALA A 115 -12.59 0.79 -10.87
CA ALA A 115 -12.32 1.26 -12.23
C ALA A 115 -10.88 0.98 -12.71
N GLU A 116 -9.98 0.51 -11.84
CA GLU A 116 -8.60 0.16 -12.19
C GLU A 116 -8.40 -1.36 -12.04
N PRO A 117 -8.40 -2.14 -13.14
CA PRO A 117 -8.33 -3.60 -13.08
C PRO A 117 -7.10 -4.17 -12.38
N LYS A 118 -6.01 -3.41 -12.29
CA LYS A 118 -4.76 -3.82 -11.62
C LYS A 118 -4.69 -3.41 -10.16
N ALA A 119 -5.74 -2.78 -9.61
CA ALA A 119 -5.79 -2.36 -8.23
C ALA A 119 -6.67 -3.28 -7.38
N HIS A 120 -6.21 -3.58 -6.17
CA HIS A 120 -6.89 -4.40 -5.19
C HIS A 120 -7.29 -3.56 -3.98
N LEU A 121 -8.53 -3.69 -3.52
CA LEU A 121 -9.00 -3.00 -2.32
C LEU A 121 -8.84 -3.92 -1.09
N VAL A 122 -8.19 -3.40 -0.05
CA VAL A 122 -8.17 -4.03 1.28
C VAL A 122 -9.04 -3.19 2.23
N ASP A 123 -10.11 -3.80 2.77
CA ASP A 123 -11.03 -3.10 3.68
C ASP A 123 -10.49 -3.10 5.12
N LEU A 124 -9.39 -2.35 5.33
CA LEU A 124 -8.78 -2.12 6.64
C LEU A 124 -9.76 -1.47 7.62
N ALA A 125 -10.70 -0.65 7.14
CA ALA A 125 -11.70 0.02 7.97
C ALA A 125 -12.68 -1.01 8.56
N ALA A 126 -13.19 -1.93 7.75
CA ALA A 126 -14.08 -2.99 8.21
C ALA A 126 -13.36 -4.02 9.07
N TRP A 127 -12.10 -4.36 8.74
CA TRP A 127 -11.30 -5.21 9.60
C TRP A 127 -11.07 -4.55 10.95
N LEU A 128 -10.53 -3.34 11.00
CA LEU A 128 -10.23 -2.69 12.27
C LEU A 128 -11.52 -2.36 13.05
N CYS A 129 -12.57 -1.95 12.36
CA CYS A 129 -13.80 -1.40 12.93
C CYS A 129 -15.06 -2.05 12.33
N PRO A 130 -15.30 -3.34 12.60
CA PRO A 130 -16.51 -4.01 12.12
C PRO A 130 -17.75 -3.26 12.62
N LYS A 131 -18.65 -2.89 11.70
CA LYS A 131 -19.86 -2.10 11.99
C LYS A 131 -19.54 -0.80 12.75
N ARG A 132 -18.46 -0.11 12.36
CA ARG A 132 -17.92 1.12 12.97
C ARG A 132 -17.40 0.97 14.41
N LYS A 133 -17.38 -0.25 14.97
CA LYS A 133 -16.87 -0.52 16.33
C LYS A 133 -15.44 -1.02 16.25
N CYS A 134 -14.48 -0.13 16.51
CA CYS A 134 -13.06 -0.43 16.41
C CYS A 134 -12.59 -1.39 17.50
N ARG A 135 -11.85 -2.43 17.11
CA ARG A 135 -11.02 -3.19 18.04
C ARG A 135 -10.04 -2.23 18.70
N ARG A 136 -9.94 -2.31 20.03
CA ARG A 136 -9.00 -1.47 20.80
C ARG A 136 -7.60 -2.07 20.83
N GLN A 137 -7.50 -3.40 20.74
CA GLN A 137 -6.25 -4.12 20.83
C GLN A 137 -6.06 -5.08 19.66
N ILE A 138 -4.79 -5.30 19.31
CA ILE A 138 -4.32 -6.32 18.37
C ILE A 138 -3.17 -7.02 19.08
N GLY A 139 -3.23 -8.35 19.22
CA GLY A 139 -2.20 -9.09 19.97
C GLY A 139 -2.08 -8.68 21.45
N GLY A 140 -3.14 -8.12 22.06
CA GLY A 140 -3.13 -7.61 23.43
C GLY A 140 -2.53 -6.21 23.62
N ILE A 141 -2.04 -5.58 22.55
CA ILE A 141 -1.46 -4.22 22.57
C ILE A 141 -2.51 -3.22 22.10
N GLU A 142 -2.58 -2.04 22.73
CA GLU A 142 -3.49 -0.97 22.29
C GLU A 142 -3.12 -0.53 20.87
N ALA A 143 -4.03 -0.77 19.92
CA ALA A 143 -3.71 -0.69 18.50
C ALA A 143 -3.43 0.73 18.04
N ARG A 144 -4.19 1.71 18.55
CA ARG A 144 -4.08 3.13 18.20
C ARG A 144 -4.32 3.99 19.43
N PRO A 145 -3.31 4.25 20.27
CA PRO A 145 -3.48 4.94 21.56
C PRO A 145 -4.09 6.34 21.44
N ASP A 146 -3.79 7.07 20.36
CA ASP A 146 -4.37 8.38 20.06
C ASP A 146 -5.62 8.32 19.16
N GLY A 147 -6.06 7.09 18.83
CA GLY A 147 -7.18 6.81 17.95
C GLY A 147 -6.94 7.03 16.46
N GLN A 148 -5.70 7.30 16.02
CA GLN A 148 -5.32 7.50 14.62
C GLN A 148 -4.12 6.67 14.19
N HIS A 149 -3.01 6.78 14.90
CA HIS A 149 -1.74 6.17 14.53
C HIS A 149 -1.63 4.79 15.13
N PHE A 150 -1.17 3.82 14.34
CA PHE A 150 -0.88 2.49 14.89
C PHE A 150 0.30 2.56 15.84
N ASP A 151 0.19 1.85 16.96
CA ASP A 151 1.31 1.58 17.84
C ASP A 151 2.43 0.86 17.06
N GLU A 152 3.68 1.19 17.34
CA GLU A 152 4.83 0.64 16.62
C GLU A 152 4.91 -0.89 16.72
N ALA A 153 4.48 -1.47 17.84
CA ALA A 153 4.48 -2.92 18.04
C ALA A 153 3.33 -3.62 17.30
N VAL A 154 2.31 -2.86 16.88
CA VAL A 154 1.13 -3.37 16.16
C VAL A 154 1.26 -3.17 14.65
N ALA A 155 1.95 -2.11 14.22
CA ALA A 155 2.05 -1.73 12.82
C ALA A 155 2.56 -2.85 11.88
N PRO A 156 3.59 -3.67 12.24
CA PRO A 156 4.02 -4.78 11.39
C PRO A 156 2.91 -5.80 11.13
N ALA A 157 2.19 -6.23 12.17
CA ALA A 157 1.11 -7.21 12.03
C ALA A 157 -0.08 -6.67 11.19
N VAL A 158 -0.32 -5.35 11.23
CA VAL A 158 -1.33 -4.71 10.38
C VAL A 158 -0.87 -4.69 8.92
N LEU A 159 0.39 -4.38 8.66
CA LEU A 159 0.96 -4.39 7.31
C LEU A 159 0.94 -5.81 6.73
N GLU A 160 1.35 -6.82 7.50
CA GLU A 160 1.28 -8.23 7.12
C GLU A 160 -0.14 -8.62 6.72
N TRP A 161 -1.15 -8.29 7.55
CA TRP A 161 -2.54 -8.56 7.23
C TRP A 161 -3.01 -7.86 5.95
N ILE A 162 -2.57 -6.61 5.70
CA ILE A 162 -2.90 -5.88 4.47
C ILE A 162 -2.32 -6.60 3.25
N LEU A 163 -1.04 -6.99 3.31
CA LEU A 163 -0.35 -7.60 2.19
C LEU A 163 -0.85 -9.04 1.94
N ASP A 164 -1.14 -9.81 2.98
CA ASP A 164 -1.76 -11.13 2.87
C ASP A 164 -3.15 -11.06 2.21
N THR A 165 -3.94 -10.06 2.60
CA THR A 165 -5.30 -9.88 2.07
C THR A 165 -5.29 -9.32 0.65
N GLY A 166 -4.38 -8.40 0.35
CA GLY A 166 -4.34 -7.65 -0.90
C GLY A 166 -3.54 -8.31 -2.02
N VAL A 167 -2.47 -9.04 -1.67
CA VAL A 167 -1.50 -9.60 -2.62
C VAL A 167 -1.33 -11.11 -2.45
N GLY A 168 -1.42 -11.62 -1.21
CA GLY A 168 -1.37 -13.06 -0.87
C GLY A 168 -0.03 -13.77 -1.10
N SER A 169 0.81 -13.30 -2.01
CA SER A 169 2.10 -13.90 -2.41
C SER A 169 3.32 -13.02 -2.10
N TRP A 170 3.13 -11.97 -1.30
CA TRP A 170 4.20 -11.00 -1.00
C TRP A 170 5.38 -11.59 -0.20
N HIS A 171 5.19 -12.74 0.46
CA HIS A 171 6.25 -13.48 1.13
C HIS A 171 7.18 -14.26 0.20
N THR A 172 6.80 -14.48 -1.08
CA THR A 172 7.64 -15.22 -2.02
C THR A 172 8.59 -14.26 -2.73
N THR A 173 9.65 -13.86 -2.04
CA THR A 173 10.80 -13.22 -2.71
C THR A 173 12.12 -13.62 -2.06
N GLU A 174 12.36 -14.93 -1.97
CA GLU A 174 13.72 -15.49 -1.91
C GLU A 174 13.83 -16.63 -2.93
N GLY A 175 14.62 -16.44 -4.01
CA GLY A 175 15.28 -17.58 -4.67
C GLY A 175 15.09 -17.84 -6.18
N ALA A 176 14.64 -16.91 -7.03
CA ALA A 176 14.57 -17.16 -8.50
C ALA A 176 15.77 -16.60 -9.32
N THR A 177 16.91 -16.33 -8.67
CA THR A 177 18.18 -16.01 -9.34
C THR A 177 19.34 -16.73 -8.66
N GLY A 178 19.33 -18.07 -8.70
CA GLY A 178 20.37 -18.86 -8.03
C GLY A 178 20.37 -20.36 -8.26
N ALA A 179 19.96 -20.84 -9.43
CA ALA A 179 20.22 -22.21 -9.85
C ALA A 179 20.59 -22.25 -11.34
N ALA A 180 21.63 -21.49 -11.71
CA ALA A 180 22.35 -21.75 -12.94
C ALA A 180 23.21 -23.01 -12.75
N ALA A 181 22.98 -23.98 -13.63
CA ALA A 181 24.01 -24.84 -14.21
C ALA A 181 25.01 -25.48 -13.22
N GLY A 182 24.55 -26.46 -12.46
CA GLY A 182 25.40 -27.50 -11.86
C GLY A 182 25.64 -28.67 -12.81
N GLY A 183 25.96 -28.41 -14.08
CA GLY A 183 26.48 -29.42 -15.00
C GLY A 183 27.94 -29.71 -14.65
N ALA A 184 28.17 -30.52 -13.61
CA ALA A 184 29.50 -31.04 -13.33
C ALA A 184 29.81 -32.12 -14.38
N ALA A 185 30.69 -31.73 -15.31
CA ALA A 185 31.26 -32.56 -16.35
C ALA A 185 31.87 -33.85 -15.78
N ALA A 186 31.57 -34.97 -16.45
CA ALA A 186 32.28 -36.22 -16.27
C ALA A 186 33.78 -36.02 -16.56
N ALA A 187 34.63 -36.53 -15.65
CA ALA A 187 36.07 -36.54 -15.82
C ALA A 187 36.48 -37.38 -17.04
N PRO A 188 37.52 -37.00 -17.80
CA PRO A 188 38.04 -37.82 -18.87
C PRO A 188 38.82 -39.01 -18.29
N SER A 189 38.35 -40.22 -18.57
CA SER A 189 39.09 -41.46 -18.37
C SER A 189 40.25 -41.53 -19.39
N THR A 190 41.48 -41.33 -18.91
CA THR A 190 42.69 -41.62 -19.67
C THR A 190 42.93 -43.13 -19.70
N SER A 191 42.57 -43.74 -20.83
CA SER A 191 43.00 -45.07 -21.22
C SER A 191 44.50 -45.03 -21.54
N THR A 192 45.32 -45.72 -20.76
CA THR A 192 46.68 -46.10 -21.16
C THR A 192 46.63 -47.52 -21.69
N ALA A 193 46.72 -47.62 -23.03
CA ALA A 193 47.00 -48.86 -23.71
C ALA A 193 48.48 -49.23 -23.49
N GLY A 194 48.72 -50.32 -22.76
CA GLY A 194 49.97 -51.07 -22.79
C GLY A 194 49.73 -52.41 -23.44
N SER A 195 50.17 -52.55 -24.69
CA SER A 195 50.14 -53.80 -25.46
C SER A 195 51.51 -54.49 -25.39
N GLU A 196 51.45 -55.83 -25.55
CA GLU A 196 52.53 -56.81 -25.76
C GLU A 196 53.19 -57.36 -24.47
N ARG A 197 53.41 -58.67 -24.29
CA ARG A 197 53.52 -59.77 -25.26
C ARG A 197 53.36 -61.15 -24.59
N ALA A 198 53.21 -62.16 -25.44
CA ALA A 198 52.85 -63.55 -25.19
C ALA A 198 53.87 -64.44 -24.45
N THR A 199 53.32 -65.56 -23.97
CA THR A 199 53.77 -66.89 -23.48
C THR A 199 55.04 -67.50 -24.11
N PRO A 200 55.63 -68.62 -23.59
CA PRO A 200 55.06 -69.72 -22.79
C PRO A 200 55.48 -69.79 -21.31
#